data_AF-A0AA48HA23-F1
#
_entry.id   AF-A0AA48HA23-F1
#
_cell.length_a   1.000
_cell.length_b   1.000
_cell.length_c   1.000
_cell.angle_alpha   90.00
_cell.angle_beta   90.00
_cell.angle_gamma   90.00
#
_symmetry.space_group_name_H-M   'P 1'
#
loop_
_entity.id
_entity.type
_entity.pdbx_description
1 polymer ?
#
loop_
_entity_poly.entity_id
_entity_poly.type
_entity_poly.pdbx_seq_one_letter_code
_entity_poly.pdbx_strand_id
1 'polypeptide(L)'
;MLGLAKMGAVLMRDGQEAGLRRRVEVFLLAVQFLTRLPVPRDLPWSEARQAEAMAYLPLVGLCVGGIGALVLWGAALVFPMPVAVLMSLAATLLVTGAFHEDGLADAADGLGGGVTRERALEIMRDSRIGSYGAVSLGIVLALKVAGLVALPLWMAVAVLALGHGISRYGAVLVMFRADYARVEGAKFAAPRISAGGMGWRWPRLWRWLWRWWRWWGLRGLWGSGRRRCWGGVSRGSTCASWAGSRAIASARRSRWWNWA
;
A
#
# COMPACT_ATOMS: atom_id res chain seq x y z
N MET A 1 -34.05 -15.55 41.49
CA MET A 1 -33.97 -15.19 40.05
C MET A 1 -33.04 -14.00 39.73
N LEU A 2 -32.78 -13.04 40.65
CA LEU A 2 -31.85 -11.92 40.38
C LEU A 2 -30.37 -12.31 40.14
N GLY A 3 -29.90 -13.45 40.68
CA GLY A 3 -28.50 -13.88 40.57
C GLY A 3 -28.10 -14.38 39.18
N LEU A 4 -29.00 -15.10 38.48
CA LEU A 4 -28.73 -15.63 37.14
C LEU A 4 -28.68 -14.53 36.08
N ALA A 5 -29.55 -13.51 36.20
CA ALA A 5 -29.54 -12.35 35.30
C ALA A 5 -28.26 -11.50 35.47
N LYS A 6 -27.80 -11.29 36.71
CA LYS A 6 -26.51 -10.61 36.98
C LYS A 6 -25.33 -11.40 36.42
N MET A 7 -25.32 -12.73 36.61
CA MET A 7 -24.23 -13.58 36.11
C MET A 7 -24.18 -13.63 34.59
N GLY A 8 -25.35 -13.67 33.93
CA GLY A 8 -25.45 -13.54 32.47
C GLY A 8 -24.94 -12.19 31.94
N ALA A 9 -25.23 -11.10 32.65
CA ALA A 9 -24.73 -9.77 32.28
C ALA A 9 -23.19 -9.64 32.41
N VAL A 10 -22.61 -10.28 33.43
CA VAL A 10 -21.14 -10.32 33.63
C VAL A 10 -20.47 -11.15 32.52
N LEU A 11 -20.93 -12.37 32.26
CA LEU A 11 -20.35 -13.22 31.20
C LEU A 11 -20.46 -12.58 29.80
N MET A 12 -21.58 -11.92 29.51
CA MET A 12 -21.74 -11.15 28.26
C MET A 12 -20.73 -10.00 28.18
N ARG A 13 -20.54 -9.25 29.27
CA ARG A 13 -19.57 -8.14 29.33
C ARG A 13 -18.15 -8.64 29.13
N ASP A 14 -17.74 -9.72 29.80
CA ASP A 14 -16.40 -10.30 29.68
C ASP A 14 -16.13 -10.78 28.24
N GLY A 15 -17.13 -11.37 27.58
CA GLY A 15 -17.06 -11.76 26.17
C GLY A 15 -16.92 -10.56 25.21
N GLN A 16 -17.63 -9.45 25.47
CA GLN A 16 -17.50 -8.22 24.68
C GLN A 16 -16.12 -7.57 24.87
N GLU A 17 -15.62 -7.51 26.10
CA GLU A 17 -14.31 -6.95 26.43
C GLU A 17 -13.18 -7.76 25.78
N ALA A 18 -13.25 -9.10 25.82
CA ALA A 18 -12.30 -9.96 25.12
C ALA A 18 -12.34 -9.77 23.59
N GLY A 19 -13.53 -9.60 23.01
CA GLY A 19 -13.70 -9.33 21.58
C GLY A 19 -13.14 -7.97 21.15
N LEU A 20 -13.33 -6.92 21.95
CA LEU A 20 -12.79 -5.59 21.68
C LEU A 20 -11.26 -5.58 21.77
N ARG A 21 -10.68 -6.18 22.82
CA ARG A 21 -9.23 -6.28 22.99
C ARG A 21 -8.57 -6.91 21.78
N ARG A 22 -9.11 -8.04 21.29
CA ARG A 22 -8.60 -8.69 20.07
C ARG A 22 -8.64 -7.75 18.85
N ARG A 23 -9.72 -7.01 18.64
CA ARG A 23 -9.81 -6.07 17.49
C ARG A 23 -8.78 -4.96 17.58
N VAL A 24 -8.55 -4.44 18.79
CA VAL A 24 -7.52 -3.42 19.04
C VAL A 24 -6.13 -3.99 18.78
N GLU A 25 -5.81 -5.19 19.28
CA GLU A 25 -4.53 -5.85 19.02
C GLU A 25 -4.29 -6.05 17.52
N VAL A 26 -5.29 -6.54 16.78
CA VAL A 26 -5.21 -6.74 15.32
C VAL A 26 -5.06 -5.41 14.57
N PHE A 27 -5.74 -4.35 15.01
CA PHE A 27 -5.55 -3.01 14.46
C PHE A 27 -4.13 -2.50 14.71
N LEU A 28 -3.60 -2.67 15.92
CA LEU A 28 -2.25 -2.25 16.27
C LEU A 28 -1.17 -3.02 15.49
N LEU A 29 -1.40 -4.30 15.16
CA LEU A 29 -0.56 -5.05 14.22
C LEU A 29 -0.56 -4.42 12.81
N ALA A 30 -1.68 -3.87 12.36
CA ALA A 30 -1.76 -3.16 11.08
C ALA A 30 -1.00 -1.82 11.14
N VAL A 31 -1.09 -1.10 12.26
CA VAL A 31 -0.32 0.13 12.52
C VAL A 31 1.17 -0.17 12.53
N GLN A 32 1.59 -1.24 13.22
CA GLN A 32 2.98 -1.70 13.26
C GLN A 32 3.53 -2.03 11.87
N PHE A 33 2.69 -2.62 11.02
CA PHE A 33 3.09 -3.04 9.68
C PHE A 33 3.26 -1.86 8.71
N LEU A 34 2.37 -0.88 8.74
CA LEU A 34 2.35 0.23 7.77
C LEU A 34 3.04 1.51 8.23
N THR A 35 3.34 1.64 9.52
CA THR A 35 3.83 2.90 10.10
C THR A 35 5.00 2.66 11.05
N ARG A 36 5.75 3.72 11.30
CA ARG A 36 6.78 3.82 12.33
C ARG A 36 6.24 4.38 13.65
N LEU A 37 4.91 4.41 13.82
CA LEU A 37 4.32 4.85 15.07
C LEU A 37 4.59 3.82 16.17
N PRO A 38 4.91 4.25 17.40
CA PRO A 38 5.16 3.33 18.50
C PRO A 38 3.88 2.57 18.84
N VAL A 39 4.01 1.25 18.94
CA VAL A 39 2.95 0.33 19.37
C VAL A 39 3.47 -0.54 20.53
N PRO A 40 2.60 -1.12 21.38
CA PRO A 40 3.03 -2.03 22.44
C PRO A 40 3.91 -3.18 21.92
N ARG A 41 5.01 -3.49 22.63
CA ARG A 41 5.99 -4.50 22.20
C ARG A 41 5.50 -5.94 22.38
N ASP A 42 4.51 -6.14 23.23
CA ASP A 42 3.92 -7.40 23.65
C ASP A 42 2.66 -7.78 22.85
N LEU A 43 2.44 -7.14 21.68
CA LEU A 43 1.34 -7.49 20.80
C LEU A 43 1.40 -8.97 20.39
N PRO A 44 0.35 -9.78 20.66
CA PRO A 44 0.41 -11.19 20.36
C PRO A 44 0.37 -11.40 18.85
N TRP A 45 1.50 -11.85 18.30
CA TRP A 45 1.70 -12.05 16.87
C TRP A 45 1.42 -13.49 16.45
N SER A 46 0.73 -13.65 15.33
CA SER A 46 0.66 -14.90 14.57
C SER A 46 0.37 -14.57 13.10
N GLU A 47 0.72 -15.47 12.17
CA GLU A 47 0.43 -15.28 10.74
C GLU A 47 -1.07 -15.03 10.50
N ALA A 48 -1.94 -15.74 11.21
CA ALA A 48 -3.39 -15.57 11.12
C ALA A 48 -3.85 -14.18 11.59
N ARG A 49 -3.30 -13.67 12.70
CA ARG A 49 -3.62 -12.33 13.22
C ARG A 49 -3.07 -11.24 12.31
N GLN A 50 -1.86 -11.43 11.77
CA GLN A 50 -1.26 -10.50 10.82
C GLN A 50 -2.09 -10.40 9.53
N ALA A 51 -2.62 -11.53 9.06
CA ALA A 51 -3.52 -11.52 7.91
C ALA A 51 -4.86 -10.83 8.20
N GLU A 52 -5.42 -11.05 9.40
CA GLU A 52 -6.61 -10.31 9.87
C GLU A 52 -6.32 -8.79 9.91
N ALA A 53 -5.11 -8.40 10.31
CA ALA A 53 -4.66 -7.02 10.37
C ALA A 53 -4.65 -6.34 8.99
N MET A 54 -4.45 -7.08 7.89
CA MET A 54 -4.49 -6.52 6.54
C MET A 54 -5.86 -5.93 6.18
N ALA A 55 -6.96 -6.36 6.83
CA ALA A 55 -8.26 -5.74 6.62
C ALA A 55 -8.33 -4.30 7.18
N TYR A 56 -7.45 -3.93 8.11
CA TYR A 56 -7.40 -2.63 8.75
C TYR A 56 -6.49 -1.61 8.05
N LEU A 57 -5.77 -1.98 6.98
CA LEU A 57 -4.92 -1.05 6.23
C LEU A 57 -5.66 0.24 5.79
N PRO A 58 -6.93 0.22 5.35
CA PRO A 58 -7.65 1.45 5.02
C PRO A 58 -7.81 2.39 6.22
N LEU A 59 -8.07 1.83 7.41
CA LEU A 59 -8.21 2.61 8.64
C LEU A 59 -6.86 3.22 9.04
N VAL A 60 -5.77 2.44 8.96
CA VAL A 60 -4.41 2.97 9.16
C VAL A 60 -4.10 4.07 8.14
N GLY A 61 -4.53 3.89 6.89
CA GLY A 61 -4.46 4.92 5.86
C GLY A 61 -5.17 6.21 6.27
N LEU A 62 -6.39 6.14 6.81
CA LEU A 62 -7.09 7.32 7.33
C LEU A 62 -6.33 7.97 8.49
N CYS A 63 -5.71 7.21 9.38
CA CYS A 63 -4.88 7.76 10.46
C CYS A 63 -3.67 8.53 9.92
N VAL A 64 -2.91 7.94 8.97
CA VAL A 64 -1.77 8.60 8.34
C VAL A 64 -2.20 9.84 7.56
N GLY A 65 -3.29 9.74 6.80
CA GLY A 65 -3.87 10.86 6.06
C GLY A 65 -4.36 11.97 7.00
N GLY A 66 -4.92 11.62 8.16
CA GLY A 66 -5.31 12.55 9.21
C GLY A 66 -4.11 13.30 9.79
N ILE A 67 -2.99 12.62 10.06
CA ILE A 67 -1.74 13.27 10.50
C ILE A 67 -1.26 14.27 9.45
N GLY A 68 -1.18 13.85 8.18
CA GLY A 68 -0.81 14.76 7.10
C GLY A 68 -1.78 15.94 6.98
N ALA A 69 -3.08 15.69 7.14
CA ALA A 69 -4.12 16.71 7.01
C ALA A 69 -4.02 17.76 8.12
N LEU A 70 -3.72 17.32 9.35
CA LEU A 70 -3.44 18.22 10.48
C LEU A 70 -2.18 19.05 10.25
N VAL A 71 -1.11 18.44 9.74
CA VAL A 71 0.13 19.16 9.40
C VAL A 71 -0.12 20.17 8.29
N LEU A 72 -0.82 19.79 7.23
CA LEU A 72 -1.18 20.69 6.13
C LEU A 72 -2.00 21.87 6.64
N TRP A 73 -3.06 21.60 7.39
CA TRP A 73 -3.95 22.63 7.94
C TRP A 73 -3.17 23.58 8.85
N GLY A 74 -2.41 23.07 9.81
CA GLY A 74 -1.62 23.88 10.74
C GLY A 74 -0.50 24.67 10.06
N ALA A 75 0.23 24.06 9.13
CA ALA A 75 1.30 24.73 8.39
C ALA A 75 0.76 25.82 7.46
N ALA A 76 -0.41 25.63 6.85
CA ALA A 76 -1.03 26.64 5.98
C ALA A 76 -1.50 27.90 6.73
N LEU A 77 -1.58 27.87 8.07
CA LEU A 77 -1.86 29.06 8.88
C LEU A 77 -0.65 30.00 8.98
N VAL A 78 0.55 29.50 8.71
CA VAL A 78 1.82 30.23 8.92
C VAL A 78 2.61 30.37 7.62
N PHE A 79 2.58 29.34 6.77
CA PHE A 79 3.40 29.25 5.57
C PHE A 79 2.55 29.28 4.29
N PRO A 80 3.12 29.70 3.14
CA PRO A 80 2.47 29.56 1.85
C PRO A 80 2.11 28.11 1.53
N MET A 81 1.03 27.92 0.77
CA MET A 81 0.47 26.60 0.43
C MET A 81 1.52 25.58 -0.08
N PRO A 82 2.47 25.92 -0.98
CA PRO A 82 3.49 24.96 -1.42
C PRO A 82 4.36 24.42 -0.29
N VAL A 83 4.75 25.28 0.66
CA VAL A 83 5.58 24.88 1.81
C VAL A 83 4.76 23.99 2.76
N ALA A 84 3.51 24.36 3.04
CA ALA A 84 2.61 23.57 3.88
C ALA A 84 2.37 22.17 3.31
N VAL A 85 2.21 22.05 1.98
CA VAL A 85 2.07 20.76 1.28
C VAL A 85 3.33 19.91 1.41
N LEU A 86 4.52 20.50 1.22
CA LEU A 86 5.79 19.78 1.39
C LEU A 86 5.98 19.29 2.82
N MET A 87 5.65 20.10 3.82
CA MET A 87 5.70 19.70 5.24
C MET A 87 4.72 18.56 5.53
N SER A 88 3.50 18.63 5.00
CA SER A 88 2.51 17.55 5.11
C SER A 88 3.01 16.25 4.48
N LEU A 89 3.57 16.30 3.27
CA LEU A 89 4.14 15.12 2.61
C LEU A 89 5.31 14.54 3.41
N ALA A 90 6.24 15.38 3.87
CA ALA A 90 7.35 14.97 4.71
C ALA A 90 6.86 14.26 5.99
N ALA A 91 5.85 14.80 6.66
CA ALA A 91 5.24 14.17 7.83
C ALA A 91 4.68 12.78 7.51
N THR A 92 3.92 12.63 6.41
CA THR A 92 3.38 11.32 6.02
C THR A 92 4.48 10.32 5.66
N LEU A 93 5.57 10.75 5.01
CA LEU A 93 6.72 9.92 4.66
C LEU A 93 7.47 9.45 5.91
N LEU A 94 7.65 10.33 6.90
CA LEU A 94 8.28 9.98 8.17
C LEU A 94 7.43 8.97 8.96
N VAL A 95 6.12 9.20 9.03
CA VAL A 95 5.18 8.32 9.73
C VAL A 95 5.13 6.94 9.10
N THR A 96 5.15 6.83 7.78
CA THR A 96 5.12 5.52 7.08
C THR A 96 6.51 4.92 6.91
N GLY A 97 7.57 5.70 7.11
CA GLY A 97 8.91 5.30 6.74
C GLY A 97 9.13 5.17 5.23
N ALA A 98 8.34 5.88 4.42
CA ALA A 98 8.32 5.79 2.96
C ALA A 98 7.98 4.38 2.42
N PHE A 99 7.30 3.54 3.20
CA PHE A 99 7.01 2.14 2.84
C PHE A 99 6.29 1.97 1.49
N HIS A 100 5.40 2.91 1.13
CA HIS A 100 4.65 2.82 -0.12
C HIS A 100 5.45 3.36 -1.30
N GLU A 101 6.23 4.39 -1.04
CA GLU A 101 7.15 5.00 -1.99
C GLU A 101 8.27 4.01 -2.37
N ASP A 102 8.82 3.29 -1.40
CA ASP A 102 9.77 2.19 -1.61
C ASP A 102 9.17 1.10 -2.50
N GLY A 103 7.98 0.59 -2.16
CA GLY A 103 7.30 -0.40 -2.99
C GLY A 103 6.92 0.08 -4.39
N LEU A 104 6.69 1.39 -4.58
CA LEU A 104 6.49 1.98 -5.91
C LEU A 104 7.81 2.00 -6.70
N ALA A 105 8.92 2.38 -6.07
CA ALA A 105 10.23 2.38 -6.71
C ALA A 105 10.65 0.97 -7.12
N ASP A 106 10.53 0.01 -6.20
CA ASP A 106 10.81 -1.40 -6.45
C ASP A 106 9.97 -1.94 -7.61
N ALA A 107 8.67 -1.66 -7.63
CA ALA A 107 7.80 -2.10 -8.71
C ALA A 107 8.17 -1.45 -10.05
N ALA A 108 8.50 -0.16 -10.07
CA ALA A 108 8.91 0.53 -11.28
C ALA A 108 10.25 -0.01 -11.82
N ASP A 109 11.25 -0.24 -10.96
CA ASP A 109 12.54 -0.81 -11.36
C ASP A 109 12.41 -2.28 -11.77
N GLY A 110 11.62 -3.07 -11.05
CA GLY A 110 11.36 -4.47 -11.39
C GLY A 110 10.65 -4.61 -12.73
N LEU A 111 9.60 -3.83 -12.97
CA LEU A 111 8.80 -3.91 -14.22
C LEU A 111 9.48 -3.20 -15.40
N GLY A 112 10.23 -2.12 -15.15
CA GLY A 112 10.92 -1.37 -16.19
C GLY A 112 12.27 -1.99 -16.60
N GLY A 113 13.00 -2.57 -15.65
CA GLY A 113 14.32 -3.17 -15.88
C GLY A 113 14.32 -4.70 -16.02
N GLY A 114 13.24 -5.38 -15.61
CA GLY A 114 13.12 -6.84 -15.65
C GLY A 114 12.41 -7.35 -16.90
N VAL A 115 13.17 -7.90 -17.86
CA VAL A 115 12.60 -8.53 -19.07
C VAL A 115 11.91 -9.86 -18.75
N THR A 116 12.39 -10.58 -17.74
CA THR A 116 11.78 -11.83 -17.24
C THR A 116 11.25 -11.64 -15.82
N ARG A 117 10.29 -12.49 -15.41
CA ARG A 117 9.71 -12.49 -14.06
C ARG A 117 10.79 -12.67 -12.98
N GLU A 118 11.73 -13.57 -13.22
CA GLU A 118 12.81 -13.89 -12.29
C GLU A 118 13.71 -12.68 -12.09
N ARG A 119 14.05 -11.97 -13.18
CA ARG A 119 14.89 -10.77 -13.11
C ARG A 119 14.15 -9.60 -12.45
N ALA A 120 12.87 -9.41 -12.75
CA ALA A 120 12.06 -8.40 -12.09
C ALA A 120 12.01 -8.62 -10.56
N LEU A 121 11.81 -9.86 -10.12
CA LEU A 121 11.78 -10.22 -8.70
C LEU A 121 13.14 -10.13 -8.01
N GLU A 122 14.23 -10.31 -8.76
CA GLU A 122 15.60 -10.09 -8.28
C GLU A 122 15.86 -8.59 -8.07
N ILE A 123 15.47 -7.74 -9.04
CA ILE A 123 15.59 -6.28 -8.95
C ILE A 123 14.79 -5.74 -7.75
N MET A 124 13.55 -6.19 -7.56
CA MET A 124 12.72 -5.81 -6.40
C MET A 124 13.26 -6.27 -5.03
N ARG A 125 14.32 -7.09 -4.99
CA ARG A 125 15.01 -7.46 -3.73
C ARG A 125 16.31 -6.68 -3.53
N ASP A 126 16.78 -6.00 -4.56
CA ASP A 126 17.94 -5.13 -4.46
C ASP A 126 17.50 -3.84 -3.75
N SER A 127 18.23 -3.45 -2.71
CA SER A 127 17.94 -2.22 -1.97
C SER A 127 18.36 -0.95 -2.72
N ARG A 128 19.00 -1.08 -3.89
CA ARG A 128 19.44 0.06 -4.71
C ARG A 128 18.29 0.54 -5.58
N ILE A 129 18.10 1.85 -5.58
CA ILE A 129 17.17 2.51 -6.50
C ILE A 129 17.72 2.53 -7.93
N GLY A 130 16.90 2.16 -8.90
CA GLY A 130 17.18 2.27 -10.32
C GLY A 130 16.60 3.55 -10.94
N SER A 131 16.84 3.74 -12.24
CA SER A 131 16.37 4.92 -12.97
C SER A 131 14.84 4.98 -13.08
N TYR A 132 14.17 3.82 -13.22
CA TYR A 132 12.72 3.79 -13.31
C TYR A 132 12.09 4.14 -11.97
N GLY A 133 12.60 3.58 -10.86
CA GLY A 133 12.17 3.92 -9.50
C GLY A 133 12.36 5.39 -9.19
N ALA A 134 13.52 5.96 -9.51
CA ALA A 134 13.81 7.38 -9.30
C ALA A 134 12.84 8.30 -10.08
N VAL A 135 12.61 8.01 -11.37
CA VAL A 135 11.69 8.81 -12.20
C VAL A 135 10.25 8.66 -11.73
N SER A 136 9.81 7.43 -11.39
CA SER A 136 8.47 7.18 -10.87
C SER A 136 8.21 7.91 -9.55
N LEU A 137 9.16 7.86 -8.61
CA LEU A 137 9.08 8.61 -7.35
C LEU A 137 9.01 10.12 -7.60
N GLY A 138 9.90 10.64 -8.45
CA GLY A 138 9.92 12.06 -8.80
C GLY A 138 8.58 12.53 -9.37
N ILE A 139 8.03 11.81 -10.35
CA ILE A 139 6.73 12.14 -10.97
C ILE A 139 5.59 12.05 -9.95
N VAL A 140 5.51 10.98 -9.15
CA VAL A 140 4.40 10.79 -8.21
C VAL A 140 4.43 11.82 -7.09
N LEU A 141 5.60 12.14 -6.54
CA LEU A 141 5.72 13.18 -5.51
C LEU A 141 5.43 14.56 -6.09
N ALA A 142 5.93 14.88 -7.29
CA ALA A 142 5.61 16.13 -7.97
C ALA A 142 4.11 16.27 -8.24
N LEU A 143 3.44 15.19 -8.66
CA LEU A 143 2.00 15.18 -8.91
C LEU A 143 1.20 15.37 -7.62
N LYS A 144 1.61 14.75 -6.51
CA LYS A 144 1.01 14.98 -5.19
C LYS A 144 1.13 16.46 -4.80
N VAL A 145 2.31 17.06 -4.95
CA VAL A 145 2.54 18.49 -4.64
C VAL A 145 1.67 19.37 -5.52
N ALA A 146 1.77 19.23 -6.85
CA ALA A 146 1.03 20.05 -7.81
C ALA A 146 -0.49 19.93 -7.60
N GLY A 147 -0.98 18.71 -7.38
CA GLY A 147 -2.40 18.45 -7.14
C GLY A 147 -2.90 19.08 -5.84
N LEU A 148 -2.16 18.96 -4.74
CA LEU A 148 -2.57 19.54 -3.46
C LEU A 148 -2.48 21.06 -3.44
N VAL A 149 -1.47 21.65 -4.08
CA VAL A 149 -1.31 23.11 -4.19
C VAL A 149 -2.43 23.73 -5.03
N ALA A 150 -2.93 23.03 -6.05
CA ALA A 150 -4.00 23.51 -6.92
C ALA A 150 -5.39 23.49 -6.26
N LEU A 151 -5.53 22.88 -5.08
CA LEU A 151 -6.81 22.76 -4.37
C LEU A 151 -6.96 23.82 -3.27
N PRO A 152 -8.19 24.29 -2.98
CA PRO A 152 -8.42 25.07 -1.78
C PRO A 152 -8.14 24.21 -0.54
N LEU A 153 -7.67 24.86 0.53
CA LEU A 153 -7.13 24.17 1.72
C LEU A 153 -8.06 23.06 2.26
N TRP A 154 -9.36 23.33 2.39
CA TRP A 154 -10.33 22.35 2.91
C TRP A 154 -10.44 21.10 2.01
N MET A 155 -10.35 21.25 0.69
CA MET A 155 -10.34 20.13 -0.25
C MET A 155 -9.02 19.39 -0.18
N ALA A 156 -7.89 20.09 -0.11
CA ALA A 156 -6.58 19.48 0.00
C ALA A 156 -6.47 18.61 1.28
N VAL A 157 -6.96 19.13 2.41
CA VAL A 157 -7.08 18.42 3.69
C VAL A 157 -7.96 17.16 3.56
N ALA A 158 -9.15 17.28 2.96
CA ALA A 158 -10.06 16.16 2.77
C ALA A 158 -9.48 15.09 1.81
N VAL A 159 -8.90 15.51 0.69
CA VAL A 159 -8.26 14.63 -0.30
C VAL A 159 -7.09 13.89 0.30
N LEU A 160 -6.30 14.53 1.17
CA LEU A 160 -5.17 13.87 1.81
C LEU A 160 -5.64 12.78 2.79
N ALA A 161 -6.63 13.09 3.64
CA ALA A 161 -7.19 12.13 4.58
C ALA A 161 -7.82 10.92 3.87
N LEU A 162 -8.75 11.19 2.94
CA LEU A 162 -9.47 10.15 2.21
C LEU A 162 -8.56 9.41 1.21
N GLY A 163 -7.66 10.12 0.55
CA GLY A 163 -6.73 9.54 -0.42
C GLY A 163 -5.79 8.51 0.20
N HIS A 164 -5.30 8.76 1.42
CA HIS A 164 -4.54 7.75 2.15
C HIS A 164 -5.41 6.52 2.50
N GLY A 165 -6.64 6.69 2.97
CA GLY A 165 -7.54 5.56 3.23
C GLY A 165 -7.85 4.73 1.98
N ILE A 166 -8.21 5.41 0.88
CA ILE A 166 -8.57 4.78 -0.40
C ILE A 166 -7.39 4.03 -1.02
N SER A 167 -6.18 4.61 -1.00
CA SER A 167 -4.98 3.94 -1.53
C SER A 167 -4.67 2.64 -0.80
N ARG A 168 -4.84 2.59 0.53
CA ARG A 168 -4.58 1.38 1.33
C ARG A 168 -5.68 0.33 1.13
N TYR A 169 -6.91 0.77 0.85
CA TYR A 169 -7.94 -0.14 0.36
C TYR A 169 -7.57 -0.75 -1.00
N GLY A 170 -6.96 0.02 -1.90
CA GLY A 170 -6.38 -0.49 -3.15
C GLY A 170 -5.39 -1.64 -2.91
N ALA A 171 -4.49 -1.49 -1.94
CA ALA A 171 -3.55 -2.56 -1.56
C ALA A 171 -4.25 -3.83 -1.09
N VAL A 172 -5.29 -3.70 -0.24
CA VAL A 172 -6.12 -4.85 0.20
C VAL A 172 -6.78 -5.55 -0.99
N LEU A 173 -7.28 -4.79 -1.98
CA LEU A 173 -7.88 -5.38 -3.17
C LEU A 173 -6.88 -6.17 -4.01
N VAL A 174 -5.64 -5.70 -4.12
CA VAL A 174 -4.55 -6.41 -4.81
C VAL A 174 -4.22 -7.69 -4.03
N MET A 175 -4.04 -7.62 -2.72
CA MET A 175 -3.78 -8.81 -1.88
C MET A 175 -4.90 -9.86 -1.97
N PHE A 176 -6.15 -9.42 -2.16
CA PHE A 176 -7.29 -10.33 -2.29
C PHE A 176 -7.42 -10.96 -3.69
N ARG A 177 -7.00 -10.26 -4.75
CA ARG A 177 -7.26 -10.67 -6.14
C ARG A 177 -6.05 -11.25 -6.86
N ALA A 178 -4.85 -10.81 -6.52
CA ALA A 178 -3.65 -11.20 -7.23
C ALA A 178 -3.15 -12.56 -6.74
N ASP A 179 -2.77 -13.41 -7.68
CA ASP A 179 -1.99 -14.61 -7.35
C ASP A 179 -0.57 -14.19 -6.95
N TYR A 180 -0.03 -14.88 -5.94
CA TYR A 180 1.28 -14.52 -5.43
C TYR A 180 2.38 -14.80 -6.47
N ALA A 181 3.24 -13.81 -6.71
CA ALA A 181 4.23 -13.86 -7.78
C ALA A 181 5.45 -14.74 -7.45
N ARG A 182 5.55 -15.38 -6.28
CA ARG A 182 6.62 -16.35 -5.99
C ARG A 182 6.03 -17.72 -5.64
N VAL A 183 6.80 -18.76 -5.92
CA VAL A 183 6.44 -20.14 -5.57
C VAL A 183 6.89 -20.48 -4.15
N GLU A 184 7.99 -19.88 -3.67
CA GLU A 184 8.57 -20.12 -2.34
C GLU A 184 9.05 -18.82 -1.66
N GLY A 185 9.23 -18.86 -0.33
CA GLY A 185 9.81 -17.77 0.46
C GLY A 185 8.87 -16.59 0.76
N ALA A 186 7.58 -16.78 0.53
CA ALA A 186 6.55 -15.82 0.95
C ALA A 186 6.37 -15.92 2.47
N LYS A 187 7.18 -15.20 3.25
CA LYS A 187 6.93 -15.06 4.71
C LYS A 187 5.54 -14.48 5.01
N PHE A 188 4.94 -13.84 4.01
CA PHE A 188 3.56 -13.43 3.95
C PHE A 188 2.95 -14.02 2.68
N ALA A 189 2.81 -15.35 2.62
CA ALA A 189 1.77 -15.92 1.75
C ALA A 189 0.49 -15.32 2.29
N ALA A 190 0.02 -14.20 1.70
CA ALA A 190 -1.19 -13.53 2.13
C ALA A 190 -2.25 -14.64 2.19
N PRO A 191 -2.65 -15.12 3.38
CA PRO A 191 -3.64 -16.16 3.40
C PRO A 191 -4.83 -15.48 2.76
N ARG A 192 -5.39 -16.11 1.72
CA ARG A 192 -6.57 -15.57 1.02
C ARG A 192 -7.50 -15.07 2.10
N ILE A 193 -7.68 -13.75 2.18
CA ILE A 193 -8.44 -13.14 3.27
C ILE A 193 -9.78 -13.84 3.24
N SER A 194 -10.04 -14.71 4.23
CA SER A 194 -11.25 -15.50 4.22
C SER A 194 -12.42 -14.51 4.33
N ALA A 195 -13.50 -14.77 3.60
CA ALA A 195 -14.65 -13.86 3.56
C ALA A 195 -15.22 -13.50 4.95
N GLY A 196 -14.91 -14.32 5.98
CA GLY A 196 -15.28 -14.08 7.38
C GLY A 196 -14.49 -12.98 8.10
N GLY A 197 -13.22 -12.71 7.71
CA GLY A 197 -12.42 -11.62 8.30
C GLY A 197 -12.81 -10.23 7.78
N MET A 198 -13.50 -10.19 6.64
CA MET A 198 -13.99 -8.98 5.97
C MET A 198 -15.45 -8.70 6.35
N GLY A 199 -15.80 -8.91 7.63
CA GLY A 199 -17.14 -8.68 8.18
C GLY A 199 -17.61 -7.22 8.15
N TRP A 200 -16.80 -6.28 7.65
CA TRP A 200 -17.23 -4.92 7.31
C TRP A 200 -17.85 -4.90 5.92
N ARG A 201 -19.17 -5.15 5.90
CA ARG A 201 -20.03 -4.99 4.73
C ARG A 201 -19.97 -3.54 4.22
N TRP A 202 -19.24 -3.28 3.14
CA TRP A 202 -19.32 -2.03 2.37
C TRP A 202 -19.91 -2.21 0.95
N PRO A 203 -21.12 -2.79 0.75
CA PRO A 203 -21.49 -3.34 -0.54
C PRO A 203 -22.42 -2.43 -1.36
N ARG A 204 -22.46 -1.10 -1.15
CA ARG A 204 -23.32 -0.23 -1.99
C ARG A 204 -22.52 0.82 -2.76
N LEU A 205 -21.70 1.60 -2.07
CA LEU A 205 -20.87 2.64 -2.69
C LEU A 205 -19.89 2.06 -3.71
N TRP A 206 -19.30 0.90 -3.42
CA TRP A 206 -18.32 0.28 -4.33
C TRP A 206 -18.93 -0.36 -5.57
N ARG A 207 -20.14 -0.94 -5.48
CA ARG A 207 -20.88 -1.40 -6.67
C ARG A 207 -21.21 -0.23 -7.61
N TRP A 208 -21.47 0.94 -7.02
CA TRP A 208 -21.71 2.17 -7.78
C TRP A 208 -20.42 2.71 -8.41
N LEU A 209 -19.32 2.82 -7.65
CA LEU A 209 -18.01 3.26 -8.17
C LEU A 209 -17.45 2.32 -9.25
N TRP A 210 -17.64 1.00 -9.10
CA TRP A 210 -17.27 0.01 -10.11
C TRP A 210 -18.11 0.14 -11.39
N ARG A 211 -19.42 0.39 -11.26
CA ARG A 211 -20.30 0.68 -12.41
C ARG A 211 -19.92 1.98 -13.10
N TRP A 212 -19.57 3.01 -12.33
CA TRP A 212 -19.11 4.30 -12.83
C TRP A 212 -17.78 4.19 -13.60
N TRP A 213 -16.80 3.46 -13.03
CA TRP A 213 -15.51 3.20 -13.69
C TRP A 213 -15.67 2.37 -14.97
N ARG A 214 -16.52 1.33 -14.98
CA ARG A 214 -16.84 0.57 -16.20
C ARG A 214 -17.53 1.43 -17.27
N TRP A 215 -18.39 2.36 -16.86
CA TRP A 215 -19.14 3.22 -17.78
C TRP A 215 -18.23 4.22 -18.51
N TRP A 216 -17.18 4.71 -17.83
CA TRP A 216 -16.16 5.58 -18.43
C TRP A 216 -15.06 4.80 -19.17
N GLY A 217 -14.58 3.68 -18.61
CA GLY A 217 -13.49 2.89 -19.19
C GLY A 217 -13.83 2.23 -20.54
N LEU A 218 -15.11 1.99 -20.83
CA LEU A 218 -15.56 1.41 -22.10
C LEU A 218 -15.90 2.44 -23.19
N ARG A 219 -16.00 3.74 -22.87
CA ARG A 219 -16.30 4.79 -23.86
C ARG A 219 -15.07 5.61 -24.29
N GLY A 220 -13.97 5.55 -23.55
CA GLY A 220 -12.83 6.45 -23.77
C GLY A 220 -11.72 5.95 -24.69
N LEU A 221 -11.63 4.65 -24.99
CA LEU A 221 -10.41 4.11 -25.64
C LEU A 221 -10.63 3.14 -26.81
N TRP A 222 -11.87 2.80 -27.19
CA TRP A 222 -12.14 1.99 -28.39
C TRP A 222 -13.34 2.53 -29.16
N GLY A 223 -13.15 3.70 -29.77
CA GLY A 223 -13.92 4.12 -30.93
C GLY A 223 -13.54 3.25 -32.13
N SER A 224 -14.45 2.35 -32.51
CA SER A 224 -14.64 1.77 -33.84
C SER A 224 -13.57 2.05 -34.91
N GLY A 225 -12.77 1.03 -35.30
CA GLY A 225 -11.80 1.18 -36.39
C GLY A 225 -11.23 -0.12 -36.93
N ARG A 226 -12.05 -0.88 -37.67
CA ARG A 226 -11.73 -1.81 -38.77
C ARG A 226 -10.42 -2.62 -38.74
N ARG A 227 -10.63 -3.94 -38.75
CA ARG A 227 -9.77 -5.02 -39.28
C ARG A 227 -8.78 -4.56 -40.36
N ARG A 228 -7.52 -4.94 -40.22
CA ARG A 228 -6.63 -5.20 -41.36
C ARG A 228 -5.63 -6.29 -40.98
N CYS A 229 -5.81 -7.46 -41.58
CA CYS A 229 -4.84 -8.53 -41.61
C CYS A 229 -3.62 -8.08 -42.42
N TRP A 230 -2.43 -8.40 -41.95
CA TRP A 230 -1.23 -8.70 -42.76
C TRP A 230 -0.69 -9.99 -42.14
N GLY A 231 -0.66 -11.14 -42.81
CA GLY A 231 0.08 -11.41 -44.04
C GLY A 231 1.53 -11.72 -43.66
N GLY A 232 1.91 -13.01 -43.59
CA GLY A 232 3.16 -13.47 -42.96
C GLY A 232 4.40 -13.58 -43.87
N VAL A 233 5.41 -14.31 -43.33
CA VAL A 233 6.66 -14.83 -43.95
C VAL A 233 7.77 -13.74 -44.08
N SER A 234 9.07 -13.88 -43.74
CA SER A 234 10.01 -14.98 -43.38
C SER A 234 11.33 -14.43 -42.78
N ARG A 235 12.00 -15.25 -41.95
CA ARG A 235 13.48 -15.50 -41.79
C ARG A 235 14.50 -14.33 -41.71
N GLY A 236 15.36 -14.39 -40.68
CA GLY A 236 16.82 -14.25 -40.84
C GLY A 236 17.56 -13.33 -39.85
N SER A 237 18.58 -13.89 -39.16
CA SER A 237 19.78 -13.25 -38.58
C SER A 237 19.60 -12.23 -37.43
N THR A 238 20.41 -12.13 -36.37
CA THR A 238 21.62 -12.83 -35.88
C THR A 238 21.84 -12.36 -34.43
N CYS A 239 22.47 -13.20 -33.62
CA CYS A 239 23.03 -12.87 -32.30
C CYS A 239 23.92 -11.63 -32.27
N ALA A 240 23.88 -10.88 -31.16
CA ALA A 240 25.03 -10.13 -30.66
C ALA A 240 25.04 -10.18 -29.13
N SER A 241 25.98 -10.97 -28.61
CA SER A 241 26.38 -11.09 -27.22
C SER A 241 27.12 -9.85 -26.73
N TRP A 242 26.90 -9.46 -25.47
CA TRP A 242 27.91 -8.74 -24.69
C TRP A 242 28.17 -9.50 -23.38
N ALA A 243 29.39 -9.98 -23.24
CA ALA A 243 29.93 -10.69 -22.10
C ALA A 243 31.23 -10.00 -21.66
N GLY A 244 31.46 -9.95 -20.34
CA GLY A 244 32.69 -9.45 -19.69
C GLY A 244 32.37 -8.26 -18.78
N SER A 245 32.67 -8.25 -17.47
CA SER A 245 33.74 -8.94 -16.76
C SER A 245 33.44 -9.07 -15.26
N ARG A 246 33.93 -10.16 -14.66
CA ARG A 246 33.94 -10.44 -13.21
C ARG A 246 35.02 -9.61 -12.51
N ALA A 247 34.83 -9.23 -11.25
CA ALA A 247 35.85 -9.33 -10.19
C ALA A 247 35.39 -8.77 -8.81
N ILE A 248 35.50 -9.65 -7.79
CA ILE A 248 36.02 -9.43 -6.42
C ILE A 248 35.09 -8.86 -5.32
N ALA A 249 34.70 -9.80 -4.43
CA ALA A 249 34.71 -9.82 -2.96
C ALA A 249 34.56 -8.52 -2.13
N SER A 250 33.65 -8.54 -1.16
CA SER A 250 34.00 -8.79 0.25
C SER A 250 32.79 -8.69 1.17
N ALA A 251 32.87 -9.40 2.29
CA ALA A 251 31.84 -9.52 3.31
C ALA A 251 31.63 -8.22 4.11
N ARG A 252 30.37 -7.93 4.47
CA ARG A 252 30.03 -7.51 5.84
C ARG A 252 28.55 -7.67 6.13
N ARG A 253 28.25 -8.53 7.11
CA ARG A 253 26.99 -8.52 7.85
C ARG A 253 26.99 -7.30 8.76
N SER A 254 25.90 -6.53 8.75
CA SER A 254 25.46 -5.68 9.87
C SER A 254 23.96 -5.50 9.68
N ARG A 255 23.12 -6.23 10.43
CA ARG A 255 22.68 -5.90 11.79
C ARG A 255 21.99 -4.52 11.81
N TRP A 256 20.80 -4.46 11.20
CA TRP A 256 19.86 -3.34 11.27
C TRP A 256 18.51 -3.83 11.81
N TRP A 257 18.53 -4.29 13.05
CA TRP A 257 17.34 -4.46 13.90
C TRP A 257 17.84 -4.26 15.32
N ASN A 258 17.83 -3.01 15.77
CA ASN A 258 17.90 -2.57 17.17
C ASN A 258 18.06 -1.06 17.15
N TRP A 259 16.97 -0.30 17.12
CA TRP A 259 16.86 0.98 17.83
C TRP A 259 15.38 1.30 18.07
N ALA A 260 15.11 1.58 19.36
CA ALA A 260 13.93 2.18 19.97
C ALA A 260 12.64 1.35 20.05
#